data_AF-A0A974AL05-F1
#
_entry.id   AF-A0A974AL05-F1
#
_cell.length_a   1.000
_cell.length_b   1.000
_cell.length_c   1.000
_cell.angle_alpha   90.00
_cell.angle_beta   90.00
_cell.angle_gamma   90.00
#
_symmetry.space_group_name_H-M   'P 1'
#
loop_
_entity.id
_entity.type
_entity.pdbx_description
1 polymer ?
#
loop_
_entity_poly.entity_id
_entity_poly.type
_entity_poly.pdbx_seq_one_letter_code
_entity_poly.pdbx_strand_id
1 'polypeptide(L)' 'MTGDSAPMNLTNHFLIAMPGLEDSLFGKSVVYVCEHTPRGALGL' A
#
# COMPACT_ATOMS: atom_id res chain seq x y z
N MET A 1 -24.57 -10.44 8.31
CA MET A 1 -23.83 -9.63 7.32
C MET A 1 -22.35 -9.77 7.62
N THR A 2 -21.75 -10.88 7.18
CA THR A 2 -20.29 -11.07 7.23
C THR A 2 -19.71 -10.12 6.21
N GLY A 3 -19.19 -8.98 6.68
CA GLY A 3 -18.39 -8.09 5.85
C GLY A 3 -17.24 -8.91 5.32
N ASP A 4 -17.27 -9.21 4.02
CA ASP A 4 -16.20 -9.87 3.31
C ASP A 4 -15.00 -8.93 3.30
N SER A 5 -14.24 -8.94 4.40
CA SER A 5 -12.89 -8.41 4.41
C SER A 5 -12.04 -9.44 3.68
N ALA A 6 -12.18 -9.50 2.34
CA ALA A 6 -11.20 -10.17 1.51
C ALA A 6 -9.81 -9.71 2.01
N PRO A 7 -8.87 -10.63 2.27
CA PRO A 7 -7.56 -10.24 2.76
C PRO A 7 -7.02 -9.19 1.78
N MET A 8 -6.77 -7.97 2.27
CA MET A 8 -6.27 -6.87 1.45
C MET A 8 -4.86 -7.20 0.99
N ASN A 9 -4.73 -8.07 0.00
CA ASN A 9 -3.46 -8.42 -0.60
C ASN A 9 -3.14 -7.35 -1.63
N LEU A 10 -2.10 -6.56 -1.33
CA LEU A 10 -1.66 -5.44 -2.16
C LEU A 10 -0.46 -5.84 -3.02
N THR A 11 -0.09 -7.12 -3.08
CA THR A 11 0.98 -7.60 -3.94
C THR A 11 0.70 -7.20 -5.39
N ASN A 12 1.73 -6.75 -6.11
CA ASN A 12 1.66 -6.20 -7.47
C ASN A 12 0.81 -4.93 -7.63
N HIS A 13 0.49 -4.21 -6.55
CA HIS A 13 -0.21 -2.93 -6.63
C HIS A 13 0.73 -1.74 -6.50
N PHE A 14 0.29 -0.60 -7.04
CA PHE A 14 0.94 0.69 -6.83
C PHE A 14 0.22 1.47 -5.74
N LEU A 15 0.97 1.92 -4.74
CA LEU A 15 0.53 2.86 -3.72
C LEU A 15 0.92 4.26 -4.18
N ILE A 16 -0.08 5.12 -4.33
CA ILE A 16 0.12 6.50 -4.76
C ILE A 16 -0.04 7.39 -3.54
N ALA A 17 0.97 8.19 -3.26
CA ALA A 17 0.89 9.17 -2.20
C ALA A 17 -0.18 10.22 -2.52
N MET A 18 -1.15 10.34 -1.63
CA MET A 18 -2.18 11.37 -1.76
C MET A 18 -1.57 12.77 -1.59
N PRO A 19 -2.13 13.81 -2.23
CA PRO A 19 -1.60 15.17 -2.17
C PRO A 19 -1.54 15.77 -0.77
N GLY A 20 -2.36 15.26 0.17
CA GLY A 20 -2.35 15.66 1.58
C GLY A 20 -1.33 14.90 2.44
N LEU A 21 -0.50 14.02 1.86
CA LEU A 21 0.58 13.37 2.58
C LEU A 21 1.72 14.37 2.77
N GLU A 22 1.85 14.90 3.98
CA GLU A 22 2.88 15.89 4.36
C GLU A 22 4.27 15.28 4.62
N ASP A 23 4.42 13.98 4.37
CA ASP A 23 5.70 13.28 4.54
C ASP A 23 6.68 13.68 3.42
N SER A 24 7.87 14.15 3.78
CA SER A 24 8.91 14.52 2.81
C SER A 24 9.51 13.33 2.05
N LEU A 25 9.44 12.11 2.60
CA LEU A 25 9.99 10.89 1.99
C LEU A 25 9.01 10.26 1.00
N PHE A 26 7.72 10.28 1.33
CA PHE A 26 6.67 9.65 0.54
C PHE A 26 5.75 10.64 -0.18
N GLY A 27 5.91 11.95 0.07
CA GLY A 27 5.10 12.97 -0.58
C GLY A 27 5.28 12.94 -2.09
N LYS A 28 4.17 12.77 -2.82
CA LYS A 28 4.14 12.67 -4.30
C LYS A 28 4.93 11.47 -4.85
N SER A 29 5.19 10.43 -4.05
CA SER A 29 5.81 9.19 -4.54
C SER A 29 4.79 8.18 -5.04
N VAL A 30 5.25 7.25 -5.88
CA VAL A 30 4.52 6.04 -6.27
C VAL A 30 5.36 4.86 -5.82
N VAL A 31 4.80 4.02 -4.95
CA VAL A 31 5.48 2.85 -4.39
C VAL A 31 4.87 1.60 -5.01
N TYR A 32 5.69 0.70 -5.53
CA TYR A 32 5.23 -0.60 -6.02
C TYR A 32 5.35 -1.66 -4.93
N VAL A 33 4.28 -2.39 -4.65
CA VAL A 33 4.28 -3.44 -3.62
C VAL A 33 4.67 -4.77 -4.25
N CYS A 34 5.88 -5.23 -3.94
CA CYS A 34 6.41 -6.51 -4.41
C CYS A 34 5.86 -7.70 -3.61
N GLU A 35 5.62 -7.52 -2.32
CA GLU A 35 5.12 -8.57 -1.43
C GLU A 35 4.22 -7.95 -0.35
N HIS A 36 3.06 -8.56 -0.12
CA HIS A 36 2.21 -8.23 1.03
C HIS A 36 1.79 -9.52 1.75
N THR A 37 2.24 -9.68 2.99
CA THR A 37 1.88 -10.79 3.88
C THR A 37 1.29 -10.26 5.20
N PRO A 38 0.68 -11.13 6.03
CA PRO A 38 0.24 -10.73 7.37
C PRO A 38 1.35 -10.20 8.29
N ARG A 39 2.63 -10.40 7.93
CA ARG A 39 3.78 -9.89 8.69
C ARG A 39 4.17 -8.47 8.27
N GLY A 40 3.69 -8.00 7.12
CA GLY A 40 4.01 -6.68 6.56
C GLY A 40 4.03 -6.66 5.03
N ALA A 41 4.41 -5.52 4.47
CA ALA A 41 4.54 -5.33 3.04
C ALA A 41 5.94 -4.81 2.68
N LEU A 42 6.45 -5.26 1.53
CA LEU A 42 7.69 -4.81 0.93
C LEU A 42 7.37 -4.12 -0.39
N GLY A 43 7.92 -2.93 -0.60
CA GLY A 43 7.76 -2.19 -1.84
C GLY A 43 8.99 -1.35 -2.20
N LEU A 44 8.98 -0.85 -3.44
CA LEU A 44 10.02 -0.03 -4.07
C LEU A 44 9.47 1.34 -4.44
#